data_AF-A0A1I2ZQQ7-F1
#
_entry.id   AF-A0A1I2ZQQ7-F1
#
_cell.length_a   1.000
_cell.length_b   1.000
_cell.length_c   1.000
_cell.angle_alpha   90.00
_cell.angle_beta   90.00
_cell.angle_gamma   90.00
#
_symmetry.space_group_name_H-M   'P 1'
#
loop_
_entity.id
_entity.type
_entity.pdbx_description
1 polymer ?
#
loop_
_entity_poly.entity_id
_entity_poly.type
_entity_poly.pdbx_seq_one_letter_code
_entity_poly.pdbx_strand_id
1 'polypeptide(L)'
;MGKIHLKGRILQLLERAESLWDHEIRDVILREYGLSGPYWAGTIRMTLTDLHAGGLIHHIESQIDPSSTAGAEKLLNRYRLNSFGRERMRQTGLLEGTA
;
A
#
# COMPACT_ATOMS: atom_id res chain seq x y z
N MET A 1 -1.37 22.07 6.80
CA MET A 1 -2.24 20.99 6.27
C MET A 1 -1.96 19.71 7.03
N GLY A 2 -2.99 19.00 7.50
CA GLY A 2 -2.82 17.66 8.08
C GLY A 2 -2.39 16.65 7.03
N LYS A 3 -1.58 15.65 7.40
CA LYS A 3 -1.20 14.58 6.48
C LYS A 3 -2.44 13.75 6.11
N ILE A 4 -2.53 13.34 4.83
CA ILE A 4 -3.58 12.42 4.35
C ILE A 4 -3.56 11.14 5.20
N HIS A 5 -4.72 10.55 5.48
CA HIS A 5 -4.80 9.27 6.18
C HIS A 5 -4.08 8.15 5.41
N LEU A 6 -3.41 7.21 6.10
CA LEU A 6 -2.55 6.17 5.50
C LEU A 6 -3.19 5.44 4.31
N LYS A 7 -4.45 5.02 4.47
CA LYS A 7 -5.23 4.37 3.41
C LYS A 7 -5.29 5.18 2.12
N GLY A 8 -5.56 6.49 2.23
CA GLY A 8 -5.63 7.39 1.08
C GLY A 8 -4.26 7.57 0.43
N ARG A 9 -3.21 7.71 1.24
CA ARG A 9 -1.85 7.85 0.72
C ARG A 9 -1.36 6.59 0.00
N ILE A 10 -1.66 5.40 0.52
CA ILE A 10 -1.34 4.13 -0.14
C ILE A 10 -2.02 4.03 -1.50
N LEU A 11 -3.30 4.40 -1.58
CA LEU A 11 -4.01 4.46 -2.86
C LEU A 11 -3.37 5.43 -3.85
N GLN A 12 -2.91 6.61 -3.39
CA GLN A 12 -2.15 7.55 -4.22
C GLN A 12 -0.79 7.00 -4.67
N LEU A 13 -0.12 6.14 -3.88
CA LEU A 13 1.10 5.46 -4.33
C LEU A 13 0.80 4.47 -5.45
N LEU A 14 -0.24 3.66 -5.28
CA LEU A 14 -0.67 2.66 -6.26
C LEU A 14 -1.28 3.27 -7.53
N GLU A 15 -1.76 4.51 -7.45
CA GLU A 15 -2.27 5.26 -8.60
C GLU A 15 -1.14 5.69 -9.56
N ARG A 16 0.01 6.08 -9.00
CA ARG A 16 1.18 6.62 -9.71
C ARG A 16 2.11 5.56 -10.28
N ALA A 17 1.85 4.28 -10.01
CA ALA A 17 2.66 3.16 -10.43
C ALA A 17 1.79 2.09 -11.09
N GLU A 18 2.36 1.30 -11.99
CA GLU A 18 1.63 0.16 -12.57
C GLU A 18 1.31 -0.91 -11.51
N SER A 19 2.23 -1.11 -10.56
CA SER A 19 2.07 -1.97 -9.39
C SER A 19 3.22 -1.69 -8.42
N LEU A 20 3.04 -2.06 -7.15
CA LEU A 20 4.08 -1.94 -6.11
C LEU A 20 4.07 -3.18 -5.23
N TRP A 21 5.23 -3.56 -4.73
CA TRP A 21 5.37 -4.52 -3.65
C TRP A 21 5.00 -3.89 -2.31
N ASP A 22 4.47 -4.70 -1.40
CA ASP A 22 4.05 -4.28 -0.06
C ASP A 22 5.19 -3.60 0.74
N HIS A 23 6.42 -4.07 0.59
CA HIS A 23 7.59 -3.48 1.24
C HIS A 23 7.94 -2.10 0.68
N GLU A 24 7.79 -1.87 -0.63
CA GLU A 24 8.02 -0.56 -1.26
C GLU A 24 7.01 0.47 -0.73
N ILE A 25 5.74 0.07 -0.66
CA ILE A 25 4.65 0.89 -0.09
C ILE A 25 4.97 1.21 1.38
N ARG A 26 5.32 0.18 2.16
CA ARG A 26 5.67 0.32 3.58
C ARG A 26 6.82 1.30 3.78
N ASP A 27 7.90 1.17 3.02
CA ASP A 27 9.12 1.96 3.23
C ASP A 27 8.90 3.44 2.87
N VAL A 28 8.05 3.73 1.89
CA VAL A 28 7.61 5.10 1.59
C VAL A 28 6.74 5.65 2.73
N ILE A 29 5.73 4.90 3.16
CA ILE A 29 4.82 5.35 4.22
C ILE A 29 5.54 5.58 5.55
N LEU A 30 6.38 4.63 6.00
CA LEU A 30 7.12 4.78 7.25
C LEU A 30 7.99 6.04 7.24
N ARG A 31 8.68 6.30 6.12
CA ARG A 31 9.52 7.48 5.94
C ARG A 31 8.71 8.78 5.91
N GLU A 32 7.67 8.85 5.08
CA GLU A 32 6.85 10.07 4.93
C GLU A 32 6.14 10.47 6.22
N TYR A 33 5.74 9.48 7.02
CA TYR A 33 4.98 9.72 8.26
C TYR A 33 5.86 9.76 9.51
N GLY A 34 7.16 9.47 9.41
CA GLY A 34 8.06 9.42 10.57
C GLY A 34 7.73 8.26 11.52
N LEU A 35 7.30 7.13 10.96
CA LEU A 35 6.87 5.94 11.69
C LEU A 35 7.95 4.85 11.61
N SER A 36 8.02 3.99 12.62
CA SER A 36 9.00 2.90 12.66
C SER A 36 8.54 1.73 13.51
N GLY A 37 9.08 0.55 13.23
CA GLY A 37 8.86 -0.64 14.04
C GLY A 37 7.74 -1.56 13.57
N PRO A 38 7.59 -2.73 14.21
CA PRO A 38 6.74 -3.83 13.72
C PRO A 38 5.26 -3.49 13.76
N TYR A 39 4.82 -2.66 14.71
CA TYR A 39 3.43 -2.20 14.81
C TYR A 39 2.99 -1.50 13.52
N TRP A 40 3.71 -0.45 13.11
CA TRP A 40 3.36 0.32 11.92
C TRP A 40 3.52 -0.47 10.62
N ALA A 41 4.53 -1.34 10.55
CA ALA A 41 4.66 -2.28 9.45
C ALA A 41 3.43 -3.21 9.34
N GLY A 42 2.94 -3.71 10.48
CA GLY A 42 1.71 -4.49 10.58
C GLY A 42 0.46 -3.70 10.18
N THR A 43 0.33 -2.45 10.62
CA THR A 43 -0.78 -1.55 10.24
C THR A 43 -0.84 -1.33 8.73
N ILE A 44 0.31 -1.12 8.07
CA ILE A 44 0.37 -0.94 6.62
C ILE A 44 -0.05 -2.23 5.90
N ARG A 45 0.42 -3.39 6.37
CA ARG A 45 0.01 -4.69 5.83
C ARG A 45 -1.50 -4.93 5.99
N MET A 46 -2.06 -4.66 7.17
CA MET A 46 -3.50 -4.74 7.42
C MET A 46 -4.27 -3.81 6.48
N THR A 47 -3.78 -2.58 6.28
CA THR A 47 -4.42 -1.62 5.37
C THR A 47 -4.44 -2.11 3.93
N LEU A 48 -3.38 -2.78 3.46
CA LEU A 48 -3.34 -3.41 2.14
C LEU A 48 -4.35 -4.56 2.04
N THR A 49 -4.45 -5.40 3.07
CA THR A 49 -5.46 -6.45 3.17
C THR A 49 -6.89 -5.87 3.11
N ASP A 50 -7.17 -4.81 3.85
CA ASP A 50 -8.49 -4.14 3.85
C ASP A 50 -8.82 -3.52 2.49
N LEU A 51 -7.83 -2.91 1.83
CA LEU A 51 -7.99 -2.35 0.49
C LEU A 51 -8.29 -3.44 -0.55
N HIS A 52 -7.61 -4.59 -0.42
CA HIS A 52 -7.84 -5.73 -1.29
C HIS A 52 -9.21 -6.36 -1.04
N ALA A 53 -9.55 -6.63 0.23
CA ALA A 53 -10.85 -7.18 0.62
C ALA A 53 -12.02 -6.25 0.24
N GLY A 54 -11.81 -4.93 0.31
CA GLY A 54 -12.77 -3.93 -0.16
C GLY A 54 -12.85 -3.80 -1.68
N GLY A 55 -12.02 -4.52 -2.44
CA GLY A 55 -12.04 -4.54 -3.91
C GLY A 55 -11.37 -3.35 -4.59
N LEU A 56 -10.66 -2.48 -3.86
CA LEU A 56 -10.02 -1.28 -4.45
C LEU A 56 -8.72 -1.61 -5.18
N ILE A 57 -8.04 -2.69 -4.77
CA ILE A 57 -6.73 -3.09 -5.33
C ILE A 57 -6.74 -4.58 -5.65
N HIS A 58 -6.02 -4.96 -6.71
CA HIS A 58 -5.73 -6.35 -7.02
C HIS A 58 -4.44 -6.78 -6.35
N HIS A 59 -4.44 -8.00 -5.83
CA HIS A 59 -3.23 -8.77 -5.58
C HIS A 59 -2.79 -9.39 -6.91
N ILE A 60 -1.52 -9.18 -7.29
CA ILE A 60 -0.98 -9.58 -8.59
C ILE A 60 -0.17 -10.87 -8.47
N GLU A 61 0.74 -10.92 -7.51
CA GLU A 61 1.63 -12.05 -7.27
C GLU A 61 2.19 -12.04 -5.86
N SER A 62 2.70 -13.19 -5.43
CA SER A 62 3.46 -13.36 -4.20
C SER A 62 4.78 -14.05 -4.46
N GLN A 63 5.82 -13.63 -3.74
CA GLN A 63 7.15 -14.23 -3.83
C GLN A 63 7.77 -14.31 -2.44
N ILE A 64 8.55 -15.35 -2.17
CA ILE A 64 9.42 -15.37 -0.99
C ILE A 64 10.54 -14.35 -1.20
N ASP A 65 10.73 -13.46 -0.23
CA ASP A 65 11.81 -12.48 -0.23
C ASP A 65 13.14 -13.22 -0.37
N PRO A 66 13.90 -12.99 -1.45
CA PRO A 66 15.12 -13.74 -1.75
C PRO A 66 16.23 -13.51 -0.72
N SER A 67 16.11 -12.45 0.10
CA SER A 67 17.02 -12.17 1.22
C SER A 67 16.65 -12.91 2.51
N SER A 68 15.54 -13.67 2.52
CA SER A 68 15.11 -14.41 3.70
C SER A 68 16.06 -15.55 4.04
N THR A 69 16.28 -15.76 5.34
CA THR A 69 16.95 -16.94 5.87
C THR A 69 15.94 -18.07 6.08
N ALA A 70 16.39 -19.33 5.98
CA ALA A 70 15.56 -20.49 6.27
C ALA A 70 14.93 -20.40 7.67
N GLY A 71 13.61 -20.59 7.77
CA GLY A 71 12.83 -20.45 9.00
C GLY A 71 12.41 -19.01 9.36
N ALA A 72 12.74 -18.03 8.51
CA ALA A 72 12.29 -16.64 8.61
C ALA A 72 11.82 -16.11 7.24
N GLU A 73 11.23 -16.98 6.43
CA GLU A 73 10.76 -16.65 5.09
C GLU A 73 9.69 -15.55 5.15
N LYS A 74 9.97 -14.45 4.48
CA LYS A 74 9.02 -13.35 4.35
C LYS A 74 8.33 -13.42 3.00
N LEU A 75 7.02 -13.55 3.00
CA LEU A 75 6.21 -13.44 1.79
C LEU A 75 6.06 -11.97 1.40
N LEU A 76 6.49 -11.60 0.20
CA LEU A 76 6.25 -10.31 -0.43
C LEU A 76 5.02 -10.43 -1.32
N ASN A 77 4.20 -9.38 -1.33
CA ASN A 77 2.97 -9.33 -2.12
C ASN A 77 2.97 -8.10 -3.00
N ARG A 78 2.58 -8.26 -4.26
CA ARG A 78 2.49 -7.17 -5.23
C ARG A 78 1.05 -6.76 -5.45
N TYR A 79 0.80 -5.45 -5.46
CA TYR A 79 -0.54 -4.89 -5.58
C TYR A 79 -0.62 -3.85 -6.70
N ARG A 80 -1.83 -3.68 -7.25
CA ARG A 80 -2.17 -2.68 -8.27
C ARG A 80 -3.52 -2.04 -7.97
N LEU A 81 -3.64 -0.73 -8.16
CA LEU A 81 -4.94 -0.04 -8.15
C LEU A 81 -5.79 -0.48 -9.36
N ASN A 82 -7.03 -0.87 -9.13
CA ASN A 82 -7.95 -1.24 -10.22
C ASN A 82 -8.90 -0.11 -10.62
N SER A 83 -9.73 -0.34 -11.64
CA SER A 83 -10.67 0.65 -12.16
C SER A 83 -11.70 1.08 -11.10
N PHE A 84 -12.22 0.14 -10.31
CA PHE A 84 -13.14 0.43 -9.22
C PHE A 84 -12.49 1.30 -8.13
N GLY A 85 -11.28 0.95 -7.69
CA GLY A 85 -10.51 1.74 -6.73
C GLY A 85 -10.25 3.15 -7.23
N ARG A 86 -9.81 3.30 -8.48
CA ARG A 86 -9.59 4.62 -9.12
C ARG A 86 -10.87 5.45 -9.16
N GLU A 87 -12.01 4.83 -9.47
CA GLU A 87 -13.30 5.52 -9.45
C GLU A 87 -13.68 5.99 -8.04
N ARG A 88 -13.47 5.16 -7.01
CA ARG A 88 -13.70 5.55 -5.61
C ARG A 88 -12.77 6.69 -5.19
N MET A 89 -11.53 6.72 -5.68
CA MET A 89 -10.62 7.84 -5.43
C MET A 89 -11.13 9.14 -6.06
N ARG A 90 -11.68 9.11 -7.29
CA ARG A 90 -12.35 10.28 -7.90
C ARG A 90 -13.52 10.77 -7.07
N GLN A 91 -14.45 9.88 -6.74
CA GLN A 91 -15.68 10.21 -6.02
C GLN A 91 -15.43 10.82 -4.63
N THR A 92 -14.26 10.57 -4.04
CA THR A 92 -13.86 11.08 -2.72
C THR A 92 -12.92 12.28 -2.79
N GLY A 93 -12.59 12.78 -3.99
CA GLY A 93 -11.64 13.88 -4.19
C GLY A 93 -10.18 13.52 -3.91
N LEU A 94 -9.85 12.24 -3.71
CA LEU A 94 -8.51 11.79 -3.34
C LEU A 94 -7.48 11.95 -4.49
N LEU A 95 -7.96 12.03 -5.74
CA LEU A 95 -7.11 12.31 -6.90
C LEU A 95 -6.77 13.79 -7.08
N GLU A 96 -7.57 14.70 -6.52
CA GLU A 96 -7.43 16.14 -6.72
C GLU A 96 -6.50 16.80 -5.69
N GLY A 97 -6.03 16.04 -4.70
CA GLY A 97 -5.20 16.50 -3.59
C GLY A 97 -3.70 16.66 -3.90
N THR A 98 -3.33 17.10 -5.10
CA THR A 98 -1.99 17.66 -5.37
C THR A 98 -2.12 19.15 -5.68
N ALA A 99 -2.11 19.95 -4.62
CA ALA A 99 -1.83 21.38 -4.65
C ALA A 99 -0.76 21.67 -3.59
#